data_AF-A0A2S9J8P7-F1
#
_entry.id   AF-A0A2S9J8P7-F1
#
_cell.length_a   1.000
_cell.length_b   1.000
_cell.length_c   1.000
_cell.angle_alpha   90.00
_cell.angle_beta   90.00
_cell.angle_gamma   90.00
#
_symmetry.space_group_name_H-M   'P 1'
#
loop_
_entity.id
_entity.type
_entity.pdbx_description
1 polymer ?
#
loop_
_entity_poly.entity_id
_entity_poly.type
_entity_poly.pdbx_seq_one_letter_code
_entity_poly.pdbx_strand_id
1 'polypeptide(L)'
;MKQLLLLLFFYFGMLHTSTSQTDLNTDSINFEQQRERVNNLLEKRSRRFGDFDNSLRQKTGVFGIFKRKKDMQRSIDILREIVLTDNTILLETKKLLYIKGNESDRNENLAATYDKQLSGYMHTVMKLQTENEKLRNQIRNIEERQRNSHIIILLLTIILLALCVAFYLRLQQHKRQNLTQE
;
A
#
# COMPACT_ATOMS: atom_id res chain seq x y z
N MET A 1 -21.71 23.77 31.61
CA MET A 1 -22.18 24.50 30.40
C MET A 1 -21.01 25.08 29.60
N LYS A 2 -20.22 26.01 30.12
CA LYS A 2 -19.11 26.66 29.36
C LYS A 2 -18.02 25.69 28.86
N GLN A 3 -17.65 24.68 29.64
CA GLN A 3 -16.63 23.70 29.25
C GLN A 3 -17.09 22.72 28.15
N LEU A 4 -18.40 22.43 28.11
CA LEU A 4 -19.03 21.57 27.11
C LEU A 4 -19.12 22.27 25.74
N LEU A 5 -19.34 23.59 25.77
CA LEU A 5 -19.36 24.44 24.58
C LEU A 5 -17.97 24.59 23.95
N LEU A 6 -16.92 24.58 24.77
CA LEU A 6 -15.52 24.65 24.33
C LEU A 6 -15.07 23.34 23.63
N LEU A 7 -15.50 22.18 24.15
CA LEU A 7 -15.28 20.89 23.51
C LEU A 7 -16.03 20.75 22.18
N LEU A 8 -17.24 21.29 22.09
CA LEU A 8 -18.02 21.27 20.85
C LEU A 8 -17.41 22.16 19.76
N PHE A 9 -16.84 23.31 20.15
CA PHE A 9 -16.11 24.19 19.24
C PHE A 9 -14.81 23.56 18.74
N PHE A 10 -14.10 22.81 19.60
CA PHE A 10 -12.90 22.07 19.21
C PHE A 10 -13.23 20.90 18.26
N TYR A 11 -14.34 20.20 18.50
CA TYR A 11 -14.83 19.14 17.63
C TYR A 11 -15.26 19.67 16.25
N PHE A 12 -15.89 20.85 16.21
CA PHE A 12 -16.28 21.52 14.96
C PHE A 12 -15.06 22.08 14.19
N GLY A 13 -14.02 22.54 14.90
CA GLY A 13 -12.75 22.97 14.30
C GLY A 13 -11.94 21.83 13.66
N MET A 14 -12.01 20.62 14.22
CA MET A 14 -11.39 19.41 13.66
C MET A 14 -12.08 18.89 12.40
N LEU A 15 -13.37 19.18 12.21
CA LEU A 15 -14.12 18.76 11.02
C LEU A 15 -13.78 19.58 9.76
N HIS A 16 -13.16 20.76 9.91
CA HIS A 16 -12.89 21.67 8.79
C HIS A 16 -11.52 21.51 8.12
N THR A 17 -10.65 20.60 8.59
CA THR A 17 -9.29 20.42 8.04
C THR A 17 -9.13 19.22 7.11
N SER A 18 -10.21 18.54 6.75
CA SER A 18 -10.18 17.47 5.75
C SER A 18 -10.50 18.01 4.36
N THR A 19 -9.73 18.98 3.86
CA THR A 19 -9.59 19.12 2.41
C THR A 19 -8.73 17.96 1.95
N SER A 20 -9.36 16.85 1.60
CA SER A 20 -8.74 15.80 0.81
C SER A 20 -8.18 16.47 -0.44
N GLN A 21 -6.86 16.66 -0.49
CA GLN A 21 -6.17 16.86 -1.75
C GLN A 21 -6.38 15.57 -2.52
N THR A 22 -7.43 15.53 -3.34
CA THR A 22 -7.46 14.61 -4.47
C THR A 22 -6.23 14.96 -5.28
N ASP A 23 -5.19 14.12 -5.18
CA ASP A 23 -4.13 14.03 -6.17
C ASP A 23 -4.82 13.73 -7.50
N LEU A 24 -5.30 14.78 -8.17
CA LEU A 24 -5.82 14.73 -9.52
C LEU A 24 -4.66 14.32 -10.38
N ASN A 25 -4.51 13.00 -10.52
CA ASN A 25 -3.59 12.23 -11.34
C ASN A 25 -2.88 13.10 -12.38
N THR A 26 -1.87 13.84 -11.94
CA THR A 26 -1.22 14.91 -12.73
C THR A 26 -0.58 14.32 -13.98
N ASP A 27 -0.19 13.04 -13.86
CA ASP A 27 0.35 12.21 -14.94
C ASP A 27 -0.72 11.86 -15.99
N SER A 28 -1.96 11.59 -15.58
CA SER A 28 -3.09 11.43 -16.51
C SER A 28 -3.36 12.70 -17.31
N ILE A 29 -3.23 13.88 -16.69
CA ILE A 29 -3.37 15.16 -17.40
C ILE A 29 -2.25 15.34 -18.44
N ASN A 30 -1.01 14.96 -18.09
CA ASN A 30 0.13 15.05 -18.99
C ASN A 30 0.03 14.09 -20.19
N PHE A 31 -0.40 12.84 -19.94
CA PHE A 31 -0.59 11.85 -21.00
C PHE A 31 -1.69 12.27 -21.98
N GLU A 32 -2.84 12.73 -21.46
CA GLU A 32 -3.98 13.14 -22.27
C GLU A 32 -3.68 14.37 -23.12
N GLN A 33 -3.01 15.38 -22.56
CA GLN A 33 -2.55 16.55 -23.31
C GLN A 33 -1.57 16.16 -24.42
N GLN A 34 -0.64 15.24 -24.14
CA GLN A 34 0.32 14.76 -25.13
C GLN A 34 -0.37 13.96 -26.26
N ARG A 35 -1.41 13.17 -25.92
CA ARG A 35 -2.23 12.44 -26.90
C ARG A 35 -2.98 13.39 -27.82
N GLU A 36 -3.56 14.45 -27.26
CA GLU A 36 -4.25 15.48 -28.04
C GLU A 36 -3.31 16.15 -29.05
N ARG A 37 -2.08 16.48 -28.65
CA ARG A 37 -1.05 17.03 -29.55
C ARG A 37 -0.74 16.10 -30.72
N VAL A 38 -0.58 14.80 -30.46
CA VAL A 38 -0.37 13.80 -31.52
C VAL A 38 -1.57 13.76 -32.47
N ASN A 39 -2.80 13.73 -31.93
CA ASN A 39 -4.02 13.72 -32.75
C ASN A 39 -4.14 14.96 -33.64
N ASN A 40 -3.83 16.15 -33.11
CA ASN A 40 -3.81 17.40 -33.89
C ASN A 40 -2.78 17.34 -35.03
N LEU A 41 -1.60 16.74 -34.81
CA LEU A 41 -0.61 16.55 -35.86
C LEU A 41 -1.06 15.53 -36.91
N LEU A 42 -1.71 14.44 -36.49
CA LEU A 42 -2.29 13.43 -37.39
C LEU A 42 -3.40 14.03 -38.27
N GLU A 43 -4.24 14.90 -37.70
CA GLU A 43 -5.26 15.62 -38.46
C GLU A 43 -4.62 16.58 -39.48
N LYS A 44 -3.61 17.34 -39.06
CA LYS A 44 -2.85 18.22 -39.97
C LYS A 44 -2.22 17.43 -41.12
N ARG A 45 -1.63 16.27 -40.82
CA ARG A 45 -1.10 15.33 -41.82
C ARG A 45 -2.19 14.87 -42.78
N SER A 46 -3.35 14.45 -42.27
CA SER A 46 -4.48 13.99 -43.08
C SER A 46 -4.94 15.06 -44.09
N ARG A 47 -5.12 16.30 -43.62
CA ARG A 47 -5.47 17.44 -44.49
C ARG A 47 -4.43 17.66 -45.59
N ARG A 48 -3.14 17.66 -45.24
CA ARG A 48 -2.03 17.83 -46.21
C ARG A 48 -1.97 16.69 -47.23
N PHE A 49 -2.28 15.45 -46.84
CA PHE A 49 -2.41 14.35 -47.79
C PHE A 49 -3.58 14.56 -48.76
N GLY A 50 -4.70 15.10 -48.30
CA GLY A 50 -5.80 15.51 -49.17
C GLY A 50 -5.36 16.58 -50.18
N ASP A 51 -4.62 17.59 -49.74
CA ASP A 51 -4.07 18.63 -50.63
C ASP A 51 -3.07 18.07 -51.66
N PHE A 52 -2.27 17.08 -51.25
CA PHE A 52 -1.36 16.37 -52.14
C PHE A 52 -2.12 15.55 -53.18
N ASP A 53 -3.15 14.81 -52.81
CA ASP A 53 -3.98 14.07 -53.77
C ASP A 53 -4.64 15.01 -54.79
N ASN A 54 -5.18 16.14 -54.31
CA ASN A 54 -5.73 17.18 -55.16
C ASN A 54 -4.68 17.76 -56.13
N SER A 55 -3.46 18.02 -55.66
CA SER A 55 -2.36 18.49 -56.54
C SER A 55 -1.90 17.40 -57.52
N LEU A 56 -2.07 16.13 -57.16
CA LEU A 56 -1.83 15.01 -58.06
C LEU A 56 -2.86 14.92 -59.19
N ARG A 57 -4.11 15.33 -58.94
CA ARG A 57 -5.19 15.27 -59.93
C ARG A 57 -5.30 16.51 -60.80
N GLN A 58 -4.84 17.66 -60.32
CA GLN A 58 -4.89 18.92 -61.06
C GLN A 58 -3.90 18.91 -62.25
N LYS A 59 -4.40 19.23 -63.45
CA LYS A 59 -3.61 19.37 -64.69
C LYS A 59 -3.86 20.74 -65.29
N THR A 60 -2.86 21.63 -65.26
CA THR A 60 -3.02 23.02 -65.72
C THR A 60 -2.18 23.39 -66.95
N GLY A 61 -1.60 22.41 -67.64
CA GLY A 61 -0.91 22.61 -68.92
C GLY A 61 -1.84 23.08 -70.04
N VAL A 62 -1.28 23.46 -71.19
CA VAL A 62 -1.94 24.19 -72.31
C VAL A 62 -3.26 23.58 -72.83
N PHE A 63 -3.61 22.35 -72.46
CA PHE A 63 -4.92 21.74 -72.76
C PHE A 63 -5.55 20.96 -71.59
N GLY A 64 -5.05 21.12 -70.35
CA GLY A 64 -5.46 20.27 -69.22
C GLY A 64 -5.01 18.80 -69.33
N ILE A 65 -4.24 18.46 -70.38
CA ILE A 65 -3.76 17.10 -70.66
C ILE A 65 -2.47 16.80 -69.88
N PHE A 66 -1.62 17.81 -69.69
CA PHE A 66 -0.30 17.70 -69.05
C PHE A 66 -0.19 18.55 -67.79
N LYS A 67 0.71 18.15 -66.89
CA LYS A 67 1.09 18.95 -65.72
C LYS A 67 2.20 19.92 -66.05
N ARG A 68 2.15 21.14 -65.50
CA ARG A 68 3.25 22.10 -65.61
C ARG A 68 4.30 21.83 -64.53
N LYS A 69 5.55 22.24 -64.78
CA LYS A 69 6.65 22.18 -63.79
C LYS A 69 6.27 22.80 -62.44
N LYS A 70 5.52 23.91 -62.46
CA LYS A 70 5.00 24.59 -61.26
C LYS A 70 4.04 23.71 -60.45
N ASP A 71 3.18 22.93 -61.11
CA ASP A 71 2.23 22.02 -60.46
C ASP A 71 2.96 20.84 -59.79
N MET A 72 4.01 20.35 -60.44
CA MET A 72 4.89 19.32 -59.88
C MET A 72 5.69 19.84 -58.69
N GLN A 73 6.25 21.05 -58.78
CA GLN A 73 6.96 21.69 -57.66
C GLN A 73 6.04 21.85 -56.44
N ARG A 74 4.81 22.32 -56.64
CA ARG A 74 3.81 22.40 -55.56
C ARG A 74 3.54 21.05 -54.91
N SER A 75 3.40 19.98 -55.71
CA SER A 75 3.19 18.63 -55.17
C SER A 75 4.39 18.15 -54.34
N ILE A 76 5.61 18.43 -54.80
CA ILE A 76 6.85 18.10 -54.07
C ILE A 76 6.95 18.90 -52.77
N ASP A 77 6.55 20.17 -52.77
CA ASP A 77 6.58 21.01 -51.57
C ASP A 77 5.58 20.50 -50.51
N ILE A 78 4.36 20.13 -50.93
CA ILE A 78 3.36 19.52 -50.03
C ILE A 78 3.90 18.20 -49.46
N LEU A 79 4.53 17.36 -50.31
CA LEU A 79 5.13 16.10 -49.86
C LEU A 79 6.27 16.34 -48.83
N ARG A 80 7.09 17.36 -49.04
CA ARG A 80 8.13 17.75 -48.07
C ARG A 80 7.51 18.13 -46.73
N GLU A 81 6.45 18.92 -46.73
CA GLU A 81 5.75 19.31 -45.50
C GLU A 81 5.07 18.12 -44.80
N ILE A 82 4.55 17.16 -45.55
CA ILE A 82 4.04 15.90 -45.01
C ILE A 82 5.17 15.16 -44.27
N VAL A 83 6.33 14.96 -44.91
CA VAL A 83 7.47 14.27 -44.30
C VAL A 83 7.95 14.98 -43.03
N LEU A 84 8.01 16.31 -43.02
CA LEU A 84 8.35 17.08 -41.82
C LEU A 84 7.31 16.88 -40.71
N THR A 85 6.02 16.86 -41.06
CA THR A 85 4.93 16.59 -40.11
C THR A 85 5.04 15.18 -39.54
N ASP A 86 5.37 14.18 -40.37
CA ASP A 86 5.55 12.78 -39.96
C ASP A 86 6.72 12.63 -38.98
N ASN A 87 7.82 13.36 -39.19
CA ASN A 87 8.92 13.40 -38.23
C ASN A 87 8.48 13.99 -36.87
N THR A 88 7.69 15.06 -36.88
CA THR A 88 7.15 15.63 -35.64
C THR A 88 6.20 14.65 -34.95
N ILE A 89 5.30 13.99 -35.69
CA ILE A 89 4.40 12.96 -35.15
C ILE A 89 5.21 11.85 -34.48
N LEU A 90 6.28 11.38 -35.11
CA LEU A 90 7.14 10.33 -34.56
C LEU A 90 7.77 10.75 -33.23
N LEU A 91 8.29 11.97 -33.14
CA LEU A 91 8.87 12.50 -31.90
C LEU A 91 7.84 12.62 -30.79
N GLU A 92 6.68 13.18 -31.07
CA GLU A 92 5.60 13.36 -30.08
C GLU A 92 4.99 12.01 -29.65
N THR A 93 4.91 11.03 -30.55
CA THR A 93 4.46 9.68 -30.21
C THR A 93 5.48 8.94 -29.33
N LYS A 94 6.79 9.12 -29.58
CA LYS A 94 7.83 8.57 -28.69
C LYS A 94 7.74 9.16 -27.28
N LYS A 95 7.50 10.47 -27.15
CA LYS A 95 7.27 11.10 -25.84
C LYS A 95 6.04 10.52 -25.15
N LEU A 96 4.95 10.32 -25.89
CA LEU A 96 3.72 9.72 -25.36
C LEU A 96 3.97 8.29 -24.84
N LEU A 97 4.73 7.48 -25.58
CA LEU A 97 5.13 6.13 -25.16
C LEU A 97 6.04 6.16 -23.93
N TYR A 98 6.96 7.12 -23.85
CA TYR A 98 7.86 7.29 -22.71
C TYR A 98 7.09 7.63 -21.43
N ILE A 99 6.13 8.56 -21.50
CA ILE A 99 5.26 8.91 -20.36
C ILE A 99 4.53 7.66 -19.86
N LYS A 100 3.91 6.90 -20.77
CA LYS A 100 3.20 5.66 -20.42
C LYS A 100 4.12 4.58 -19.85
N GLY A 101 5.33 4.43 -20.38
CA GLY A 101 6.33 3.49 -19.87
C GLY A 101 6.74 3.83 -18.43
N ASN A 102 7.09 5.09 -18.18
CA ASN A 102 7.48 5.56 -16.85
C ASN A 102 6.37 5.38 -15.81
N GLU A 103 5.10 5.60 -16.17
CA GLU A 103 3.97 5.34 -15.27
C GLU A 103 3.87 3.86 -14.88
N SER A 104 4.05 2.95 -15.85
CA SER A 104 4.06 1.50 -15.63
C SER A 104 5.20 1.09 -14.69
N ASP A 105 6.42 1.53 -14.98
CA ASP A 105 7.61 1.23 -14.19
C ASP A 105 7.46 1.77 -12.76
N ARG A 106 6.87 2.97 -12.60
CA ARG A 106 6.61 3.55 -11.28
C ARG A 106 5.61 2.71 -10.49
N ASN A 107 4.54 2.25 -11.13
CA ASN A 107 3.53 1.42 -10.49
C ASN A 107 4.08 0.05 -10.06
N GLU A 108 4.90 -0.58 -10.92
CA GLU A 108 5.59 -1.83 -10.59
C GLU A 108 6.54 -1.64 -9.39
N ASN A 109 7.34 -0.58 -9.39
CA ASN A 109 8.23 -0.25 -8.29
C ASN A 109 7.49 0.05 -6.98
N LEU A 110 6.35 0.76 -7.05
CA LEU A 110 5.48 1.01 -5.90
C LEU A 110 4.94 -0.30 -5.34
N ALA A 111 4.40 -1.18 -6.19
CA ALA A 111 3.90 -2.48 -5.78
C ALA A 111 5.00 -3.34 -5.12
N ALA A 112 6.18 -3.42 -5.72
CA ALA A 112 7.32 -4.13 -5.15
C ALA A 112 7.76 -3.54 -3.79
N THR A 113 7.69 -2.21 -3.65
CA THR A 113 8.00 -1.53 -2.38
C THR A 113 6.96 -1.85 -1.32
N TYR A 114 5.67 -1.85 -1.66
CA TYR A 114 4.59 -2.22 -0.76
C TYR A 114 4.68 -3.68 -0.32
N ASP A 115 4.98 -4.61 -1.23
CA ASP A 115 5.18 -6.02 -0.90
C ASP A 115 6.34 -6.21 0.08
N LYS A 116 7.45 -5.50 -0.12
CA LYS A 116 8.59 -5.52 0.81
C LYS A 116 8.21 -4.99 2.19
N GLN A 117 7.44 -3.89 2.25
CA GLN A 117 6.96 -3.33 3.51
C GLN A 117 5.99 -4.29 4.21
N LEU A 118 5.04 -4.88 3.47
CA LEU A 118 4.07 -5.83 3.97
C LEU A 118 4.75 -7.08 4.54
N SER A 119 5.76 -7.61 3.84
CA SER A 119 6.58 -8.72 4.33
C SER A 119 7.33 -8.36 5.62
N GLY A 120 7.87 -7.14 5.72
CA GLY A 120 8.49 -6.64 6.95
C GLY A 120 7.51 -6.51 8.13
N TYR A 121 6.28 -6.02 7.86
CA TYR A 121 5.21 -5.98 8.85
C TYR A 121 4.77 -7.38 9.27
N MET A 122 4.61 -8.31 8.33
CA MET A 122 4.28 -9.70 8.62
C MET A 122 5.31 -10.32 9.57
N HIS A 123 6.61 -10.14 9.29
CA HIS A 123 7.67 -10.63 10.16
C HIS A 123 7.60 -10.02 11.58
N THR A 124 7.33 -8.71 11.66
CA THR A 124 7.14 -8.04 12.95
C THR A 124 5.93 -8.58 13.71
N VAL A 125 4.81 -8.79 13.02
CA VAL A 125 3.59 -9.38 13.62
C VAL A 125 3.88 -10.80 14.12
N MET A 126 4.57 -11.63 13.34
CA MET A 126 4.96 -12.98 13.76
C MET A 126 5.86 -12.96 14.99
N LYS A 127 6.82 -12.03 15.05
CA LYS A 127 7.67 -11.86 16.24
C LYS A 127 6.84 -11.48 17.47
N LEU A 128 5.92 -10.53 17.32
CA LEU A 128 5.02 -10.11 18.41
C LEU A 128 4.10 -11.24 18.88
N GLN A 129 3.61 -12.07 17.95
CA GLN A 129 2.81 -13.26 18.29
C GLN A 129 3.65 -14.28 19.06
N THR A 130 4.88 -14.55 18.61
CA THR A 130 5.80 -15.47 19.28
C THR A 130 6.16 -14.98 20.68
N GLU A 131 6.43 -13.69 20.86
CA GLU A 131 6.67 -13.10 22.17
C GLU A 131 5.43 -13.18 23.07
N ASN A 132 4.23 -12.92 22.53
CA ASN A 132 2.98 -13.09 23.26
C ASN A 132 2.76 -14.54 23.73
N GLU A 133 2.99 -15.52 22.87
CA GLU A 133 2.89 -16.94 23.24
C GLU A 133 3.90 -17.31 24.31
N LYS A 134 5.14 -16.83 24.20
CA LYS A 134 6.17 -17.03 25.22
C LYS A 134 5.74 -16.44 26.57
N LEU A 135 5.24 -15.22 26.59
CA LEU A 135 4.74 -14.58 27.82
C LEU A 135 3.57 -15.34 28.42
N ARG A 136 2.61 -15.78 27.60
CA ARG A 136 1.47 -16.61 28.04
C ARG A 136 1.93 -17.94 28.64
N ASN A 137 2.91 -18.58 28.04
CA ASN A 137 3.47 -19.83 28.55
C ASN A 137 4.25 -19.60 29.86
N GLN A 138 4.99 -18.49 29.98
CA GLN A 138 5.65 -18.12 31.24
C GLN A 138 4.64 -17.89 32.38
N ILE A 139 3.54 -17.17 32.10
CA ILE A 139 2.46 -16.96 33.07
C ILE A 139 1.86 -18.31 33.50
N ARG A 140 1.53 -19.19 32.54
CA ARG A 140 0.98 -20.52 32.84
C ARG A 140 1.93 -21.35 33.71
N ASN A 141 3.23 -21.37 33.39
CA ASN A 141 4.22 -22.10 34.16
C ASN A 141 4.37 -21.55 35.58
N ILE A 142 4.33 -20.23 35.77
CA ILE A 142 4.36 -19.60 37.10
C ILE A 142 3.11 -20.00 37.89
N GLU A 143 1.94 -19.94 37.27
CA GLU A 143 0.66 -20.27 37.89
C GLU A 143 0.59 -21.76 38.29
N GLU A 144 1.08 -22.66 37.45
CA GLU A 144 1.19 -24.10 37.77
C GLU A 144 2.17 -24.36 38.91
N ARG A 145 3.34 -23.70 38.90
CA ARG A 145 4.35 -23.85 39.96
C ARG A 145 3.83 -23.33 41.30
N GLN A 146 3.13 -22.20 41.29
CA GLN A 146 2.50 -21.63 42.48
C GLN A 146 1.40 -22.54 43.02
N ARG A 147 0.56 -23.09 42.14
CA ARG A 147 -0.49 -24.05 42.51
C ARG A 147 0.09 -25.31 43.14
N ASN A 148 1.13 -25.90 42.55
CA ASN A 148 1.81 -27.07 43.10
C ASN A 148 2.49 -26.75 44.44
N SER A 149 3.14 -25.59 44.57
CA SER A 149 3.75 -25.16 45.84
C SER A 149 2.70 -25.04 46.94
N HIS A 150 1.53 -24.45 46.66
CA HIS A 150 0.44 -24.33 47.62
C HIS A 150 -0.11 -25.69 48.05
N ILE A 151 -0.27 -26.63 47.12
CA ILE A 151 -0.71 -28.00 47.43
C ILE A 151 0.30 -28.70 48.34
N ILE A 152 1.61 -28.59 48.05
CA ILE A 152 2.67 -29.22 48.87
C ILE A 152 2.69 -28.62 50.28
N ILE A 153 2.59 -27.30 50.42
CA ILE A 153 2.56 -26.63 51.72
C ILE A 153 1.33 -27.06 52.53
N LEU A 154 0.17 -27.17 51.90
CA LEU A 154 -1.07 -27.62 52.55
C LEU A 154 -0.95 -29.07 53.03
N LEU A 155 -0.35 -29.95 52.23
CA LEU A 155 -0.13 -31.34 52.61
C LEU A 155 0.86 -31.47 53.79
N LEU A 156 1.94 -30.69 53.77
CA LEU A 156 2.95 -30.68 54.84
C LEU A 156 2.39 -30.14 56.16
N THR A 157 1.53 -29.11 56.10
CA THR A 157 0.85 -28.58 57.29
C THR A 157 -0.11 -29.59 57.90
N ILE A 158 -0.88 -30.34 57.09
CA ILE A 158 -1.74 -31.43 57.59
C ILE A 158 -0.92 -32.52 58.30
N ILE A 159 0.19 -32.96 57.70
CA ILE A 159 1.08 -33.98 58.30
C ILE A 159 1.64 -33.50 59.64
N LEU A 160 2.10 -32.25 59.71
CA LEU A 160 2.61 -31.66 60.94
C LEU A 160 1.55 -31.64 62.05
N LEU A 161 0.32 -31.24 61.70
CA LEU A 161 -0.81 -31.20 62.62
C LEU A 161 -1.17 -32.60 63.14
N ALA A 162 -1.20 -33.60 62.25
CA ALA A 162 -1.42 -34.99 62.62
C ALA A 162 -0.33 -35.54 63.57
N LEU A 163 0.94 -35.20 63.32
CA LEU A 163 2.05 -35.56 64.21
C LEU A 163 1.94 -34.89 65.58
N CYS A 164 1.59 -33.61 65.63
CA CYS A 164 1.36 -32.90 66.90
C CYS A 164 0.23 -33.53 67.72
N VAL A 165 -0.89 -33.89 67.07
CA VAL A 165 -2.02 -34.58 67.73
C VAL A 165 -1.60 -35.96 68.23
N ALA A 166 -0.92 -36.76 67.40
CA ALA A 166 -0.43 -38.09 67.80
C ALA A 166 0.55 -38.01 68.98
N PHE A 167 1.46 -37.03 68.98
CA PHE A 167 2.40 -36.79 70.07
C PHE A 167 1.69 -36.38 71.36
N TYR A 168 0.70 -35.48 71.28
CA TYR A 168 -0.13 -35.07 72.42
C TYR A 168 -0.88 -36.26 73.03
N LEU A 169 -1.49 -37.11 72.20
CA LEU A 169 -2.19 -38.32 72.64
C LEU A 169 -1.22 -39.31 73.31
N ARG A 170 -0.01 -39.49 72.77
CA ARG A 170 1.02 -40.37 73.37
C ARG A 170 1.48 -39.87 74.74
N LEU A 171 1.69 -38.56 74.89
CA LEU A 171 2.03 -37.95 76.19
C LEU A 171 0.90 -38.11 77.20
N GLN A 172 -0.36 -37.97 76.77
CA GLN A 172 -1.52 -38.18 77.63
C GLN A 172 -1.66 -39.64 78.08
N GLN A 173 -1.34 -40.61 77.20
CA GLN A 173 -1.29 -42.03 77.55
C GLN A 173 -0.17 -42.35 78.56
N HIS A 174 1.03 -41.80 78.38
CA HIS A 174 2.12 -41.95 79.35
C HIS A 174 1.78 -41.35 80.72
N LYS A 175 1.09 -40.20 80.76
CA LYS A 175 0.63 -39.61 82.03
C LYS A 175 -0.40 -40.48 82.76
N ARG A 176 -1.26 -41.21 82.03
CA ARG A 176 -2.26 -42.11 82.62
C ARG A 176 -1.65 -43.39 83.20
N GLN A 177 -0.56 -43.90 82.63
CA GLN A 177 0.12 -45.11 83.13
C GLN A 177 0.86 -44.87 84.45
N ASN A 178 1.37 -43.66 84.67
CA ASN A 178 2.05 -43.26 85.92
C ASN A 178 1.09 -42.97 87.11
N LEU A 179 -0.23 -42.95 86.88
CA LEU A 179 -1.26 -42.77 87.93
C LEU A 179 -1.84 -44.11 88.44
N THR A 180 -1.39 -45.23 87.89
CA THR A 180 -1.79 -46.60 88.28
C THR A 180 -0.70 -47.35 89.05
N GLN A 181 0.37 -46.67 89.45
CA GLN A 181 1.44 -47.21 90.31
C GLN A 181 1.64 -46.36 91.57
N GLU A 182 0.56 -46.08 92.30
CA GLU A 182 0.59 -45.81 93.74
C GLU A 182 -0.31 -46.81 94.46
#